data_AF-R1F8A2-F1
#
_entry.id   AF-R1F8A2-F1
#
_cell.length_a   1.000
_cell.length_b   1.000
_cell.length_c   1.000
_cell.angle_alpha   90.00
_cell.angle_beta   90.00
_cell.angle_gamma   90.00
#
_symmetry.space_group_name_H-M   'P 1'
#
loop_
_entity.id
_entity.type
_entity.pdbx_description
1 polymer ?
#
loop_
_entity_poly.entity_id
_entity_poly.type
_entity_poly.pdbx_seq_one_letter_code
_entity_poly.pdbx_strand_id
1 'polypeptide(L)' 'MPSRIEDPILAYYAESEVNQVQWSKTQPDWVAICFDKKLQILRPNLNHH' A
#
# COMPACT_ATOMS: atom_id res chain seq x y z
N MET A 1 19.16 12.24 4.35
CA MET A 1 18.23 12.94 3.44
C MET A 1 17.23 11.91 2.96
N PRO A 2 15.90 12.15 3.01
CA PRO A 2 14.97 11.19 2.42
C PRO A 2 15.28 11.14 0.92
N SER A 3 15.52 9.95 0.39
CA SER A 3 15.71 9.70 -1.04
C SER A 3 14.57 10.36 -1.80
N ARG A 4 14.88 11.09 -2.87
CA ARG A 4 13.88 11.65 -3.78
C ARG A 4 12.99 10.47 -4.21
N ILE A 5 11.70 10.51 -3.87
CA ILE A 5 10.76 9.48 -4.33
C ILE A 5 10.58 9.75 -5.81
N GLU A 6 11.35 9.07 -6.65
CA GLU A 6 11.31 9.25 -8.11
C GLU A 6 10.17 8.43 -8.74
N ASP A 7 9.75 7.33 -8.10
CA ASP A 7 8.61 6.52 -8.54
C ASP A 7 7.71 6.09 -7.36
N PRO A 8 6.38 6.01 -7.56
CA PRO A 8 5.45 5.55 -6.52
C PRO A 8 5.71 4.07 -6.17
N ILE A 9 5.83 3.78 -4.87
CA ILE A 9 6.12 2.44 -4.32
C ILE A 9 4.97 1.43 -4.59
N LEU A 10 3.75 1.92 -4.81
CA LEU A 10 2.57 1.11 -5.13
C LEU A 10 1.56 1.96 -5.89
N ALA A 11 1.04 1.44 -7.01
CA ALA A 11 -0.18 1.93 -7.63
C ALA A 11 -1.31 0.94 -7.33
N TYR A 12 -2.45 1.45 -6.84
CA TYR A 12 -3.59 0.63 -6.46
C TYR A 12 -4.89 1.23 -6.99
N TYR A 13 -5.71 0.41 -7.63
CA TYR A 13 -7.04 0.79 -8.11
C TYR A 13 -8.10 0.03 -7.33
N ALA A 14 -8.84 0.75 -6.48
CA ALA A 14 -9.95 0.19 -5.73
C ALA A 14 -11.21 0.11 -6.61
N GLU A 15 -12.03 -0.90 -6.41
CA GLU A 15 -13.33 -1.03 -7.09
C GLU A 15 -14.41 -0.12 -6.48
N SER A 16 -14.12 0.51 -5.34
CA SER A 16 -15.00 1.42 -4.60
C SER A 16 -14.17 2.41 -3.78
N GLU A 17 -14.83 3.34 -3.09
CA GLU A 17 -14.18 4.32 -2.21
C GLU A 17 -13.35 3.62 -1.11
N VAL A 18 -12.09 4.02 -1.01
CA VAL A 18 -11.21 3.57 0.07
C VAL A 18 -11.55 4.34 1.33
N ASN A 19 -11.92 3.62 2.39
CA ASN A 19 -12.27 4.22 3.67
C ASN A 19 -11.12 4.15 4.68
N GLN A 20 -10.21 3.18 4.53
CA GLN A 20 -9.09 2.99 5.46
C GLN A 20 -7.87 2.41 4.74
N VAL A 21 -6.69 2.96 5.06
CA VAL A 21 -5.39 2.45 4.65
C VAL A 21 -4.50 2.38 5.88
N GLN A 22 -3.84 1.24 6.12
CA GLN A 22 -2.96 1.06 7.26
C GLN A 22 -1.74 0.22 6.90
N TRP A 23 -0.55 0.78 7.12
CA TRP A 23 0.69 0.00 7.13
C TRP A 23 0.79 -0.83 8.40
N SER A 24 1.23 -2.07 8.28
CA SER A 24 1.45 -2.93 9.43
C SER A 24 2.63 -2.41 10.26
N LYS A 25 2.42 -2.23 11.57
CA LYS A 25 3.47 -1.80 12.50
C LYS A 25 4.52 -2.88 12.75
N THR A 26 4.12 -4.15 12.66
CA THR A 26 5.00 -5.30 12.92
C THR A 26 5.65 -5.84 11.65
N GLN A 27 5.05 -5.59 10.48
CA GLN A 27 5.57 -6.01 9.18
C GLN A 27 5.48 -4.83 8.19
N PRO A 28 6.43 -3.89 8.21
CA PRO A 28 6.36 -2.62 7.46
C PRO A 28 6.19 -2.76 5.94
N ASP A 29 6.57 -3.91 5.37
CA ASP A 29 6.39 -4.23 3.95
C ASP A 29 4.92 -4.45 3.57
N TRP A 30 3.99 -4.49 4.52
CA TRP A 30 2.60 -4.80 4.27
C TRP A 30 1.69 -3.61 4.52
N VAL A 31 0.72 -3.44 3.62
CA VAL A 31 -0.36 -2.48 3.73
C VAL A 31 -1.72 -3.17 3.64
N ALA A 32 -2.63 -2.78 4.52
CA ALA A 32 -4.03 -3.16 4.50
C ALA A 32 -4.85 -2.02 3.90
N ILE A 33 -5.74 -2.34 2.95
CA ILE A 33 -6.66 -1.41 2.31
C ILE A 33 -8.08 -1.94 2.49
N CYS A 34 -8.96 -1.11 3.06
CA CYS A 34 -10.37 -1.41 3.24
C CYS A 34 -11.22 -0.55 2.28
N PHE A 35 -12.17 -1.20 1.59
CA PHE A 35 -13.16 -0.55 0.75
C PHE A 35 -14.44 -1.41 0.73
N ASP A 36 -15.60 -0.78 0.73
CA ASP A 36 -16.90 -1.46 0.88
C ASP A 36 -16.89 -2.51 2.03
N LYS A 37 -17.10 -3.80 1.73
CA LYS A 37 -17.02 -4.92 2.69
C LYS A 37 -15.80 -5.83 2.45
N LYS A 38 -14.74 -5.29 1.82
CA LYS A 38 -13.53 -6.02 1.45
C LYS A 38 -12.32 -5.46 2.21
N LEU A 39 -11.41 -6.37 2.58
CA LEU A 39 -10.08 -6.07 3.09
C LEU A 39 -9.05 -6.73 2.17
N GLN A 40 -8.11 -5.95 1.67
CA GLN A 40 -6.98 -6.47 0.88
C GLN A 40 -5.67 -6.17 1.60
N ILE A 41 -4.78 -7.16 1.61
CA ILE A 41 -3.44 -7.07 2.20
C ILE A 41 -2.43 -7.19 1.06
N LEU A 42 -1.64 -6.15 0.86
CA LEU A 42 -0.69 -6.04 -0.24
C LEU A 42 0.73 -5.91 0.32
N ARG A 43 1.69 -6.46 -0.43
CA ARG A 43 3.12 -6.26 -0.21
C ARG A 43 3.69 -5.49 -1.39
N PRO A 44 3.96 -4.18 -1.28
CA PRO A 44 4.60 -3.42 -2.34
C PRO A 44 5.98 -4.00 -2.60
N ASN A 45 6.28 -4.32 -3.86
CA ASN A 45 7.63 -4.74 -4.23
C ASN A 45 8.54 -3.51 -4.23
N LEU A 46 9.48 -3.47 -3.29
CA LEU A 46 10.56 -2.46 -3.27
C LEU A 46 11.74 -2.83 -4.20
N ASN A 47 11.65 -3.93 -4.94
CA ASN A 47 12.73 -4.44 -5.79
C ASN A 47 12.51 -4.01 -7.24
N HIS A 48 13.01 -2.82 -7.59
CA HIS A 48 13.31 -2.47 -8.98
C HIS A 48 14.79 -2.82 -9.23
N HIS A 49 15.04 -3.74 -10.17
CA HIS A 49 16.32 -3.84 -10.87
C HIS A 49 16.32 -2.87 -12.05
#